data_AF-A0AA43GUE0-F1
#
_entry.id   AF-A0AA43GUE0-F1
#
_cell.length_a   1.000
_cell.length_b   1.000
_cell.length_c   1.000
_cell.angle_alpha   90.00
_cell.angle_beta   90.00
_cell.angle_gamma   90.00
#
_symmetry.space_group_name_H-M   'P 1'
#
loop_
_entity.id
_entity.type
_entity.pdbx_description
1 polymer ?
#
loop_
_entity_poly.entity_id
_entity_poly.type
_entity_poly.pdbx_seq_one_letter_code
_entity_poly.pdbx_strand_id
1 'polypeptide(L)'
;MTKWFNTAGPCQSDIHYMLPTSERLPQLKRLIDQRNYFVIHAPRQTGKTTAMLTLAQELTASGEYTAVLLSLEVGAVFPHDPGTAERAILDEWKQAVKFRLPPTLQPP
;
A
#
# COMPACT_ATOMS: atom_id res chain seq x y z
N MET A 1 -18.61 -0.54 21.12
CA MET A 1 -18.76 0.90 20.81
C MET A 1 -19.16 1.04 19.34
N THR A 2 -19.91 2.07 18.99
CA THR A 2 -20.24 2.38 17.59
C THR A 2 -19.01 2.98 16.91
N LYS A 3 -18.69 2.54 15.69
CA LYS A 3 -17.58 3.12 14.89
C LYS A 3 -17.87 4.60 14.55
N TRP A 4 -16.84 5.37 14.18
CA TRP A 4 -16.99 6.75 13.69
C TRP A 4 -16.14 7.03 12.44
N PHE A 5 -16.42 8.12 11.73
CA PHE A 5 -15.63 8.53 10.57
C PHE A 5 -14.38 9.30 11.01
N ASN A 6 -13.21 8.84 10.58
CA ASN A 6 -11.97 9.57 10.78
C ASN A 6 -11.65 10.46 9.58
N THR A 7 -11.37 11.73 9.82
CA THR A 7 -11.01 12.73 8.81
C THR A 7 -9.54 13.18 8.88
N ALA A 8 -8.78 12.72 9.89
CA ALA A 8 -7.37 13.10 10.07
C ALA A 8 -6.50 11.92 10.52
N GLY A 9 -5.32 11.77 9.92
CA GLY A 9 -4.39 10.69 10.26
C GLY A 9 -4.84 9.29 9.77
N PRO A 10 -4.17 8.21 10.22
CA PRO A 10 -4.45 6.85 9.77
C PRO A 10 -5.81 6.33 10.23
N CYS A 11 -6.48 5.53 9.38
CA CYS A 11 -7.71 4.83 9.79
C CYS A 11 -7.38 3.50 10.48
N GLN A 12 -8.15 3.17 11.53
CA GLN A 12 -8.07 1.92 12.29
C GLN A 12 -9.38 1.15 12.10
N SER A 13 -9.31 -0.11 11.67
CA SER A 13 -10.48 -0.86 11.18
C SER A 13 -11.43 -1.33 12.30
N ASP A 14 -10.94 -1.43 13.53
CA ASP A 14 -11.69 -1.79 14.73
C ASP A 14 -12.57 -0.64 15.23
N ILE A 15 -12.12 0.61 15.09
CA ILE A 15 -12.80 1.80 15.62
C ILE A 15 -13.37 2.77 14.56
N HIS A 16 -12.85 2.76 13.33
CA HIS A 16 -13.31 3.68 12.27
C HIS A 16 -14.18 3.00 11.22
N TYR A 17 -15.17 3.73 10.71
CA TYR A 17 -15.88 3.32 9.49
C TYR A 17 -14.90 3.31 8.32
N MET A 18 -14.76 2.14 7.70
CA MET A 18 -13.94 1.92 6.52
C MET A 18 -14.76 1.15 5.49
N LEU A 19 -14.59 1.51 4.23
CA LEU A 19 -15.14 0.76 3.11
C LEU A 19 -14.00 -0.08 2.50
N PRO A 20 -14.15 -1.41 2.39
CA PRO A 20 -13.12 -2.29 1.81
C PRO A 20 -12.69 -1.84 0.42
N THR A 21 -11.44 -2.10 0.06
CA THR A 21 -10.93 -1.60 -1.22
C THR A 21 -11.54 -2.35 -2.39
N SER A 22 -11.74 -3.65 -2.21
CA SER A 22 -12.48 -4.52 -3.13
C SER A 22 -13.89 -4.01 -3.46
N GLU A 23 -14.61 -3.45 -2.49
CA GLU A 23 -15.93 -2.85 -2.72
C GLU A 23 -15.85 -1.48 -3.42
N ARG A 24 -14.82 -0.68 -3.11
CA ARG A 24 -14.61 0.63 -3.76
C ARG A 24 -14.14 0.52 -5.20
N LEU A 25 -13.34 -0.51 -5.50
CA LEU A 25 -12.64 -0.69 -6.76
C LEU A 25 -12.81 -2.13 -7.25
N PRO A 26 -14.03 -2.56 -7.60
CA PRO A 26 -14.33 -3.97 -7.92
C PRO A 26 -13.58 -4.51 -9.13
N GLN A 27 -13.10 -3.63 -10.02
CA GLN A 27 -12.35 -4.00 -11.22
C GLN A 27 -10.86 -4.27 -10.92
N LEU A 28 -10.38 -3.92 -9.73
CA LEU A 28 -8.96 -3.91 -9.42
C LEU A 28 -8.36 -5.32 -9.35
N LYS A 29 -9.09 -6.28 -8.76
CA LYS A 29 -8.64 -7.67 -8.72
C LYS A 29 -8.43 -8.21 -10.14
N ARG A 30 -9.36 -7.95 -11.06
CA ARG A 30 -9.23 -8.37 -12.45
C ARG A 30 -7.97 -7.80 -13.12
N LEU A 31 -7.65 -6.53 -12.86
CA LEU A 31 -6.41 -5.92 -13.40
C LEU A 31 -5.15 -6.59 -12.83
N ILE A 32 -5.16 -6.91 -11.53
CA ILE A 32 -4.06 -7.62 -10.86
C ILE A 32 -3.91 -9.04 -11.42
N ASP A 33 -5.01 -9.79 -11.54
CA ASP A 33 -5.04 -11.16 -12.08
C ASP A 33 -4.50 -11.19 -13.53
N GLN A 34 -4.75 -10.12 -14.30
CA GLN A 34 -4.25 -9.93 -15.67
C GLN A 34 -2.82 -9.37 -15.75
N ARG A 35 -2.16 -9.13 -14.60
CA ARG A 35 -0.81 -8.54 -14.49
C ARG A 35 -0.69 -7.15 -15.12
N ASN A 36 -1.77 -6.37 -15.09
CA ASN A 36 -1.79 -5.01 -15.62
C ASN A 36 -1.27 -4.01 -14.59
N TYR A 37 -0.63 -2.94 -15.09
CA TYR A 37 -0.39 -1.73 -14.30
C TYR A 37 -1.65 -0.88 -14.26
N PHE A 38 -1.90 -0.24 -13.12
CA PHE A 38 -3.02 0.69 -12.95
C PHE A 38 -2.60 1.92 -12.15
N VAL A 39 -3.35 3.01 -12.32
CA VAL A 39 -3.14 4.27 -11.61
C VAL A 39 -4.42 4.64 -10.88
N ILE A 40 -4.31 4.98 -9.58
CA ILE A 40 -5.42 5.52 -8.80
C ILE A 40 -5.33 7.05 -8.83
N HIS A 41 -6.20 7.68 -9.64
CA HIS A 41 -6.32 9.13 -9.68
C HIS A 41 -7.38 9.61 -8.69
N ALA A 42 -6.98 10.39 -7.68
CA ALA A 42 -7.92 11.06 -6.76
C ALA A 42 -7.30 12.33 -6.15
N PRO A 43 -8.12 13.31 -5.70
CA PRO A 43 -7.65 14.54 -5.04
C PRO A 43 -6.72 14.29 -3.84
N ARG A 44 -5.98 15.32 -3.40
CA ARG A 44 -5.13 15.21 -2.21
C ARG A 44 -5.98 14.85 -0.97
N GLN A 45 -5.39 14.07 -0.06
CA GLN A 45 -6.00 13.68 1.22
C GLN A 45 -7.30 12.85 1.16
N THR A 46 -7.61 12.20 0.03
CA THR A 46 -8.79 11.33 -0.13
C THR A 46 -8.60 9.87 0.31
N GLY A 47 -7.53 9.59 1.08
CA GLY A 47 -7.26 8.23 1.58
C GLY A 47 -6.72 7.24 0.54
N LYS A 48 -6.07 7.71 -0.53
CA LYS A 48 -5.42 6.83 -1.54
C LYS A 48 -4.42 5.85 -0.90
N THR A 49 -3.54 6.36 -0.05
CA THR A 49 -2.54 5.55 0.66
C THR A 49 -3.20 4.51 1.56
N THR A 50 -4.25 4.90 2.27
CA THR A 50 -5.04 3.98 3.11
C THR A 50 -5.69 2.88 2.26
N ALA A 51 -6.29 3.22 1.12
CA ALA A 51 -6.90 2.25 0.22
C ALA A 51 -5.86 1.27 -0.35
N MET A 52 -4.69 1.76 -0.80
CA MET A 52 -3.61 0.90 -1.30
C MET A 52 -3.06 -0.02 -0.20
N LEU A 53 -2.95 0.48 1.03
CA LEU A 53 -2.51 -0.34 2.16
C LEU A 53 -3.52 -1.45 2.48
N THR A 54 -4.81 -1.10 2.55
CA THR A 54 -5.88 -2.09 2.78
C THR A 54 -5.93 -3.13 1.67
N LEU A 55 -5.78 -2.72 0.40
CA LEU A 55 -5.69 -3.65 -0.72
C LEU A 55 -4.52 -4.63 -0.58
N ALA A 56 -3.32 -4.15 -0.22
CA ALA A 56 -2.16 -5.02 -0.04
C ALA A 56 -2.38 -6.05 1.09
N GLN A 57 -3.05 -5.63 2.18
CA GLN A 57 -3.44 -6.52 3.27
C GLN A 57 -4.47 -7.56 2.81
N GLU A 58 -5.52 -7.15 2.07
CA GLU A 58 -6.54 -8.05 1.52
C GLU A 58 -5.94 -9.09 0.56
N LEU A 59 -5.06 -8.66 -0.34
CA LEU A 59 -4.36 -9.54 -1.29
C LEU A 59 -3.43 -10.53 -0.59
N THR A 60 -2.72 -10.08 0.45
CA THR A 60 -1.83 -10.97 1.22
C THR A 60 -2.63 -11.96 2.07
N ALA A 61 -3.74 -11.52 2.65
CA ALA A 61 -4.62 -12.36 3.45
C ALA A 61 -5.38 -13.42 2.63
N SER A 62 -5.58 -13.21 1.32
CA SER A 62 -6.19 -14.23 0.46
C SER A 62 -5.30 -15.45 0.24
N GLY A 63 -3.98 -15.32 0.46
CA GLY A 63 -2.99 -16.37 0.22
C GLY A 63 -2.64 -16.58 -1.27
N GLU A 64 -3.32 -15.89 -2.18
CA GLU A 64 -3.02 -15.93 -3.63
C GLU A 64 -1.84 -15.02 -4.00
N TYR A 65 -1.64 -13.96 -3.21
CA TYR A 65 -0.63 -12.93 -3.49
C TYR A 65 0.19 -12.64 -2.24
N THR A 66 1.39 -12.11 -2.46
CA THR A 66 2.14 -11.36 -1.44
C THR A 66 2.23 -9.93 -1.93
N ALA A 67 1.61 -9.00 -1.22
CA ALA A 67 1.52 -7.60 -1.64
C ALA A 67 2.05 -6.67 -0.56
N VAL A 68 2.87 -5.70 -0.97
CA VAL A 68 3.47 -4.70 -0.09
C VAL A 68 3.35 -3.32 -0.72
N LEU A 69 2.91 -2.34 0.07
CA LEU A 69 2.92 -0.94 -0.33
C LEU A 69 4.34 -0.38 -0.11
N LEU A 70 4.95 0.09 -1.18
CA LEU A 70 6.32 0.63 -1.20
C LEU A 70 6.30 2.09 -1.65
N SER A 71 7.21 2.89 -1.11
CA SER A 71 7.37 4.31 -1.47
C SER A 71 8.64 4.53 -2.28
N LEU A 72 8.58 5.46 -3.23
CA LEU A 72 9.75 5.96 -3.97
C LEU A 72 10.21 7.34 -3.45
N GLU A 73 9.46 7.94 -2.51
CA GLU A 73 9.66 9.34 -2.10
C GLU A 73 11.05 9.62 -1.52
N VAL A 74 11.64 8.64 -0.84
CA VAL A 74 13.00 8.76 -0.27
C VAL A 74 14.09 8.97 -1.33
N GLY A 75 13.84 8.56 -2.58
CA GLY A 75 14.78 8.79 -3.68
C GLY A 75 14.69 10.21 -4.25
N ALA A 76 13.61 10.95 -3.99
CA ALA A 76 13.35 12.25 -4.62
C ALA A 76 14.37 13.34 -4.21
N VAL A 77 15.06 13.15 -3.07
CA VAL A 77 16.15 14.03 -2.62
C VAL A 77 17.44 13.90 -3.44
N PHE A 78 17.56 12.90 -4.32
CA PHE A 78 18.75 12.63 -5.14
C PHE A 78 18.45 12.71 -6.66
N PRO A 79 17.97 13.85 -7.19
CA PRO A 79 17.50 13.95 -8.58
C PRO A 79 18.58 13.77 -9.65
N HIS A 80 19.86 13.94 -9.28
CA HIS A 80 21.00 13.84 -10.18
C HIS A 80 21.96 12.69 -9.83
N ASP A 81 21.60 11.88 -8.84
CA ASP A 81 22.37 10.69 -8.45
C ASP A 81 21.43 9.49 -8.36
N PRO A 82 21.12 8.85 -9.51
CA PRO A 82 20.25 7.68 -9.56
C PRO A 82 20.75 6.53 -8.68
N GLY A 83 22.07 6.37 -8.53
CA GLY A 83 22.64 5.29 -7.74
C GLY A 83 22.36 5.47 -6.24
N THR A 84 22.46 6.70 -5.74
CA THR A 84 22.08 6.99 -4.35
C THR A 84 20.56 6.97 -4.14
N ALA A 85 19.79 7.46 -5.11
CA ALA A 85 18.32 7.35 -5.10
C ALA A 85 17.87 5.88 -4.99
N GLU A 86 18.42 5.01 -5.84
CA GLU A 86 18.11 3.59 -5.87
C GLU A 86 18.42 2.92 -4.53
N ARG A 87 19.61 3.15 -3.97
CA ARG A 87 19.99 2.60 -2.65
C ARG A 87 19.02 3.03 -1.56
N ALA A 88 18.67 4.32 -1.49
CA ALA A 88 17.73 4.84 -0.51
C ALA A 88 16.34 4.19 -0.64
N ILE A 89 15.86 4.04 -1.87
CA ILE A 89 14.59 3.37 -2.18
C ILE A 89 14.63 1.90 -1.74
N LEU A 90 15.67 1.16 -2.12
CA LEU A 90 15.79 -0.26 -1.79
C LEU A 90 15.91 -0.50 -0.29
N ASP A 91 16.60 0.37 0.45
CA ASP A 91 16.70 0.26 1.91
C ASP A 91 15.36 0.54 2.58
N GLU A 92 14.61 1.56 2.14
CA GLU A 92 13.25 1.81 2.61
C GLU A 92 12.33 0.62 2.31
N TRP A 93 12.46 0.00 1.13
CA TRP A 93 11.66 -1.17 0.77
C TRP A 93 11.95 -2.36 1.67
N LYS A 94 13.23 -2.63 1.99
CA LYS A 94 13.61 -3.69 2.93
C LYS A 94 12.98 -3.47 4.31
N GLN A 95 12.97 -2.23 4.80
CA GLN A 95 12.35 -1.90 6.09
C GLN A 95 10.83 -2.04 6.05
N ALA A 96 10.19 -1.48 5.01
CA ALA A 96 8.75 -1.56 4.81
C ALA A 96 8.27 -3.02 4.73
N VAL A 97 8.99 -3.88 4.00
CA VAL A 97 8.67 -5.30 3.91
C VAL A 97 8.75 -5.98 5.27
N LYS A 98 9.81 -5.75 6.05
CA LYS A 98 9.95 -6.33 7.40
C LYS A 98 8.81 -5.93 8.33
N PHE A 99 8.30 -4.70 8.18
CA PHE A 99 7.21 -4.18 9.00
C PHE A 99 5.83 -4.66 8.53
N ARG A 100 5.63 -4.83 7.22
CA ARG A 100 4.31 -5.09 6.62
C ARG A 100 4.02 -6.57 6.37
N LEU A 101 5.06 -7.40 6.20
CA LEU A 101 4.91 -8.82 5.86
C LEU A 101 5.42 -9.72 6.99
N PRO A 102 4.76 -10.88 7.22
CA PRO A 102 5.25 -11.88 8.15
C PRO A 102 6.60 -12.44 7.69
N PRO A 103 7.46 -12.95 8.59
CA PRO A 103 8.80 -13.44 8.25
C PRO A 103 8.83 -14.48 7.12
N THR A 104 7.78 -15.30 7.00
CA THR A 104 7.65 -16.32 5.96
C THR A 104 7.45 -15.76 4.55
N LEU A 105 7.03 -14.50 4.43
CA LEU A 105 6.77 -13.81 3.16
C LEU A 105 7.80 -12.70 2.87
N GLN A 106 8.84 -12.57 3.70
CA GLN A 106 9.92 -11.61 3.46
C GLN A 106 10.86 -12.15 2.37
N PRO A 107 11.38 -11.28 1.48
CA PRO A 107 12.39 -11.66 0.50
C PRO A 107 13.67 -12.13 1.22
N PRO A 108 14.46 -13.01 0.57
CA PRO A 108 15.70 -13.54 1.13
C PRO A 108 16.75 -12.47 1.44
#